data_AF-A0A843CIT4-F1
#
_entry.id   AF-A0A843CIT4-F1
#
_cell.length_a   1.000
_cell.length_b   1.000
_cell.length_c   1.000
_cell.angle_alpha   90.00
_cell.angle_beta   90.00
_cell.angle_gamma   90.00
#
_symmetry.space_group_name_H-M   'P 1'
#
loop_
_entity.id
_entity.type
_entity.pdbx_description
1 polymer ?
#
loop_
_entity_poly.entity_id
_entity_poly.type
_entity_poly.pdbx_seq_one_letter_code
_entity_poly.pdbx_strand_id
1 'polypeptide(L)'
;MNKKIIILFIIIPILVFGAIAYKAPYLLPHEVLEPIRSLRDFGQEFTRTTERNIGVPLNAQIRDDNFKVEEYVTGLNQPTQMAFIGNDLLVLEKNQGKVRLVREGILQPEPVLDVEVGTNNESGLLGIAVVDSSVYLYFTESEKDGGQTFANNVYRYTWDDNTLNNPILVNTLSSESSWHNGGGITVNKEGIVYVVIGDQMGGGRPDTKNEFTILQNYEKGEIDDSGVIVRVGLDDKVIQPKLAQDPLSHYYAIGIRNSFGLSIDPITGNMWDTENGPENFDEINLVPPKFNSGWAVVMGPATEEQTSKVPPLGDFQYSDPEF
;
A
#
# COMPACT_ATOMS: atom_id res chain seq x y z
N MET A 1 30.77 -42.61 10.36
CA MET A 1 30.56 -41.71 9.21
C MET A 1 31.43 -40.47 9.39
N ASN A 2 32.29 -40.13 8.42
CA ASN A 2 33.36 -39.14 8.61
C ASN A 2 32.78 -37.72 8.67
N LYS A 3 33.10 -36.91 9.70
CA LYS A 3 32.52 -35.57 9.92
C LYS A 3 32.68 -34.63 8.70
N LYS A 4 33.75 -34.81 7.92
CA LYS A 4 33.98 -34.07 6.67
C LYS A 4 32.95 -34.38 5.57
N ILE A 5 32.40 -35.59 5.52
CA ILE A 5 31.40 -36.00 4.53
C ILE A 5 30.04 -35.35 4.85
N ILE A 6 29.68 -35.26 6.14
CA ILE A 6 28.43 -34.61 6.58
C ILE A 6 28.44 -33.11 6.23
N ILE A 7 29.56 -32.43 6.43
CA ILE A 7 29.67 -31.00 6.12
C ILE A 7 29.54 -30.76 4.60
N LEU A 8 30.25 -31.53 3.78
CA LEU A 8 30.31 -31.28 2.34
C LEU A 8 28.99 -31.63 1.61
N PHE A 9 28.31 -32.70 2.03
CA PHE A 9 27.15 -33.24 1.31
C PHE A 9 25.80 -32.89 1.92
N ILE A 10 25.75 -32.39 3.15
CA ILE A 10 24.49 -32.01 3.81
C ILE A 10 24.47 -30.52 4.11
N ILE A 11 25.49 -29.98 4.77
CA ILE A 11 25.48 -28.57 5.20
C ILE A 11 25.66 -27.59 4.03
N ILE A 12 26.62 -27.83 3.12
CA ILE A 12 26.85 -26.91 2.00
C ILE A 12 25.62 -26.80 1.08
N PRO A 13 24.97 -27.90 0.65
CA PRO A 13 23.75 -27.80 -0.16
C PRO A 13 22.62 -27.08 0.55
N ILE A 14 22.43 -27.28 1.86
CA ILE A 14 21.42 -26.58 2.66
C ILE A 14 21.73 -25.07 2.73
N LEU A 15 22.98 -24.68 2.91
CA LEU A 15 23.39 -23.27 2.95
C LEU A 15 23.25 -22.59 1.59
N VAL A 16 23.66 -23.27 0.51
CA VAL A 16 23.49 -22.79 -0.86
C VAL A 16 22.01 -22.65 -1.19
N PHE A 17 21.22 -23.65 -0.85
CA PHE A 17 19.77 -23.63 -1.04
C PHE A 17 19.10 -22.52 -0.22
N GLY A 18 19.47 -22.34 1.05
CA GLY A 18 19.00 -21.23 1.88
C GLY A 18 19.39 -19.86 1.33
N ALA A 19 20.60 -19.73 0.78
CA ALA A 19 21.05 -18.50 0.13
C ALA A 19 20.28 -18.22 -1.17
N ILE A 20 19.95 -19.25 -1.96
CA ILE A 20 19.12 -19.13 -3.17
C ILE A 20 17.68 -18.79 -2.79
N ALA A 21 17.09 -19.47 -1.81
CA ALA A 21 15.75 -19.19 -1.32
C ALA A 21 15.62 -17.77 -0.75
N TYR A 22 16.70 -17.23 -0.17
CA TYR A 22 16.74 -15.86 0.36
C TYR A 22 16.97 -14.80 -0.73
N LYS A 23 17.95 -15.00 -1.63
CA LYS A 23 18.38 -13.98 -2.60
C LYS A 23 17.73 -14.07 -3.98
N ALA A 24 17.19 -15.23 -4.33
CA ALA A 24 16.60 -15.48 -5.65
C ALA A 24 15.41 -16.46 -5.53
N PRO A 25 14.39 -16.15 -4.70
CA PRO A 25 13.27 -17.05 -4.45
C PRO A 25 12.49 -17.41 -5.73
N TYR A 26 12.49 -16.55 -6.74
CA TYR A 26 11.84 -16.77 -8.04
C TYR A 26 12.42 -17.96 -8.85
N LEU A 27 13.59 -18.49 -8.46
CA LEU A 27 14.19 -19.68 -9.08
C LEU A 27 13.66 -21.00 -8.47
N LEU A 28 12.87 -20.94 -7.40
CA LEU A 28 12.34 -22.11 -6.70
C LEU A 28 10.82 -22.24 -6.90
N PRO A 29 10.29 -23.46 -7.05
CA PRO A 29 8.84 -23.69 -7.09
C PRO A 29 8.16 -23.20 -5.81
N HIS A 30 6.92 -22.71 -5.92
CA HIS A 30 6.16 -22.16 -4.80
C HIS A 30 6.05 -23.14 -3.60
N GLU A 31 5.79 -24.42 -3.89
CA GLU A 31 5.67 -25.50 -2.90
C GLU A 31 6.95 -25.70 -2.05
N VAL A 32 8.11 -25.31 -2.59
CA VAL A 32 9.41 -25.41 -1.94
C VAL A 32 9.69 -24.19 -1.06
N LEU A 33 9.08 -23.05 -1.37
CA LEU A 33 9.20 -21.80 -0.61
C LEU A 33 8.28 -21.77 0.62
N GLU A 34 7.10 -22.39 0.54
CA GLU A 34 6.10 -22.36 1.61
C GLU A 34 6.64 -22.79 3.00
N PRO A 35 7.39 -23.90 3.14
CA PRO A 35 7.98 -24.28 4.43
C PRO A 35 9.04 -23.28 4.92
N ILE A 36 9.77 -22.64 4.00
CA ILE A 36 10.83 -21.67 4.31
C ILE A 36 10.24 -20.34 4.76
N ARG A 37 9.15 -19.89 4.11
CA ARG A 37 8.34 -18.75 4.54
C ARG A 37 7.77 -19.01 5.92
N SER A 38 7.16 -20.17 6.13
CA SER A 38 6.68 -20.59 7.46
C SER A 38 7.79 -20.60 8.52
N LEU A 39 9.02 -21.04 8.18
CA LEU A 39 10.17 -21.01 9.08
C LEU A 39 10.71 -19.59 9.34
N ARG A 40 10.68 -18.70 8.34
CA ARG A 40 11.01 -17.27 8.49
C ARG A 40 10.00 -16.59 9.39
N ASP A 41 8.71 -16.85 9.17
CA ASP A 41 7.61 -16.28 9.94
C ASP A 41 7.60 -16.85 11.38
N PHE A 42 7.98 -18.12 11.56
CA PHE A 42 8.28 -18.71 12.87
C PHE A 42 9.53 -18.07 13.53
N GLY A 43 10.55 -17.70 12.75
CA GLY A 43 11.69 -16.92 13.22
C GLY A 43 11.29 -15.51 13.67
N GLN A 44 10.29 -14.90 13.01
CA GLN A 44 9.68 -13.65 13.45
C GLN A 44 8.92 -13.81 14.77
N GLU A 45 8.31 -14.98 15.05
CA GLU A 45 7.75 -15.28 16.38
C GLU A 45 8.83 -15.27 17.48
N PHE A 46 10.08 -15.68 17.19
CA PHE A 46 11.20 -15.63 18.13
C PHE A 46 11.81 -14.24 18.30
N THR A 47 11.63 -13.33 17.33
CA THR A 47 11.94 -11.90 17.49
C THR A 47 10.75 -11.08 17.99
N ARG A 48 9.76 -11.70 18.66
CA ARG A 48 8.93 -10.99 19.65
C ARG A 48 9.83 -10.48 20.77
N THR A 49 10.56 -9.39 20.50
CA THR A 49 11.09 -8.52 21.54
C THR A 49 9.89 -8.04 22.34
N THR A 50 9.75 -8.62 23.54
CA THR A 50 8.69 -8.38 24.52
C THR A 50 7.27 -8.65 24.00
N GLU A 51 6.69 -9.80 24.36
CA GLU A 51 5.26 -9.84 24.64
C GLU A 51 4.97 -8.77 25.72
N ARG A 52 4.56 -7.58 25.32
CA ARG A 52 3.74 -6.75 26.20
C ARG A 52 2.41 -7.48 26.31
N ASN A 53 2.23 -8.20 27.41
CA ASN A 53 0.90 -8.53 27.89
C ASN A 53 0.21 -7.19 28.18
N ILE A 54 -0.50 -6.65 27.17
CA ILE A 54 -1.20 -5.37 27.28
C ILE A 54 -2.37 -5.49 28.29
N GLY A 55 -2.67 -6.70 28.78
CA GLY A 55 -3.81 -6.97 29.66
C GLY A 55 -5.16 -6.73 28.99
N VAL A 56 -5.17 -6.32 27.72
CA VAL A 56 -6.36 -6.16 26.89
C VAL A 56 -6.61 -7.50 26.21
N PRO A 57 -7.78 -8.13 26.42
CA PRO A 57 -8.16 -9.30 25.63
C PRO A 57 -8.14 -8.93 24.14
N LEU A 58 -7.37 -9.67 23.34
CA LEU A 58 -7.30 -9.50 21.87
C LEU A 58 -8.59 -9.94 21.16
N ASN A 59 -9.59 -10.41 21.91
CA ASN A 59 -10.92 -10.64 21.37
C ASN A 59 -11.62 -9.28 21.33
N ALA A 60 -11.61 -8.64 20.16
CA ALA A 60 -12.46 -7.49 19.92
C ALA A 60 -13.89 -7.83 20.36
N GLN A 61 -14.39 -7.12 21.37
CA GLN A 61 -15.76 -7.29 21.83
C GLN A 61 -16.61 -6.23 21.14
N ILE A 62 -17.56 -6.67 20.33
CA ILE A 62 -18.65 -5.81 19.86
C ILE A 62 -19.48 -5.48 21.11
N ARG A 63 -19.41 -4.23 21.56
CA ARG A 63 -20.11 -3.75 22.77
C ARG A 63 -21.50 -3.17 22.47
N ASP A 64 -21.81 -3.01 21.20
CA ASP A 64 -23.13 -2.57 20.75
C ASP A 64 -23.96 -3.80 20.40
N ASP A 65 -24.93 -4.13 21.26
CA ASP A 65 -25.83 -5.28 21.07
C ASP A 65 -26.69 -5.15 19.79
N ASN A 66 -26.78 -3.96 19.19
CA ASN A 66 -27.46 -3.74 17.91
C ASN A 66 -26.53 -3.89 16.70
N PHE A 67 -25.22 -3.99 16.90
CA PHE A 67 -24.27 -4.22 15.82
C PHE A 67 -24.18 -5.72 15.53
N LYS A 68 -24.55 -6.10 14.31
CA LYS A 68 -24.49 -7.48 13.84
C LYS A 68 -23.46 -7.60 12.72
N VAL A 69 -22.67 -8.65 12.78
CA VAL A 69 -21.77 -9.06 11.71
C VAL A 69 -22.40 -10.26 11.03
N GLU A 70 -22.71 -10.12 9.75
CA GLU A 70 -23.31 -11.17 8.94
C GLU A 70 -22.47 -11.37 7.68
N GLU A 71 -22.34 -12.61 7.24
CA GLU A 71 -21.71 -12.92 5.96
C GLU A 71 -22.58 -12.37 4.83
N TYR A 72 -22.00 -11.50 4.00
CA TYR A 72 -22.71 -10.93 2.85
C TYR A 72 -22.50 -11.74 1.57
N VAL A 73 -21.25 -12.11 1.28
CA VAL A 73 -20.88 -12.87 0.09
C VAL A 73 -19.60 -13.68 0.34
N THR A 74 -19.43 -14.80 -0.35
CA THR A 74 -18.24 -15.66 -0.29
C THR A 74 -17.67 -15.92 -1.69
N GLY A 75 -16.49 -16.56 -1.77
CA GLY A 75 -15.86 -16.93 -3.04
C GLY A 75 -14.95 -15.87 -3.66
N LEU A 76 -14.62 -14.82 -2.91
CA LEU A 76 -13.62 -13.82 -3.27
C LEU A 76 -12.19 -14.34 -3.00
N ASN A 77 -11.23 -13.93 -3.82
CA ASN A 77 -9.81 -14.28 -3.67
C ASN A 77 -8.98 -13.06 -3.22
N GLN A 78 -8.47 -13.10 -1.99
CA GLN A 78 -7.64 -12.02 -1.41
C GLN A 78 -8.23 -10.61 -1.63
N PRO A 79 -9.45 -10.34 -1.14
CA PRO A 79 -10.07 -9.03 -1.32
C PRO A 79 -9.31 -7.93 -0.57
N THR A 80 -9.10 -6.78 -1.21
CA THR A 80 -8.40 -5.62 -0.61
C THR A 80 -9.35 -4.48 -0.29
N GLN A 81 -9.95 -3.88 -1.32
CA GLN A 81 -10.89 -2.78 -1.18
C GLN A 81 -12.17 -3.03 -1.97
N MET A 82 -13.20 -2.25 -1.64
CA MET A 82 -14.50 -2.31 -2.29
C MET A 82 -15.12 -0.92 -2.38
N ALA A 83 -15.95 -0.69 -3.39
CA ALA A 83 -16.68 0.55 -3.56
C ALA A 83 -18.07 0.28 -4.13
N PHE A 84 -19.05 1.09 -3.70
CA PHE A 84 -20.40 1.04 -4.24
C PHE A 84 -20.46 1.80 -5.57
N ILE A 85 -21.21 1.25 -6.52
CA ILE A 85 -21.60 1.92 -7.76
C ILE A 85 -23.11 1.74 -7.97
N GLY A 86 -23.88 2.79 -7.70
CA GLY A 86 -25.32 2.67 -7.54
C GLY A 86 -25.68 1.69 -6.41
N ASN A 87 -26.40 0.61 -6.74
CA ASN A 87 -26.77 -0.44 -5.79
C ASN A 87 -25.81 -1.63 -5.79
N ASP A 88 -24.84 -1.63 -6.69
CA ASP A 88 -23.87 -2.71 -6.83
C ASP A 88 -22.61 -2.44 -6.01
N LEU A 89 -21.88 -3.51 -5.69
CA LEU A 89 -20.61 -3.44 -4.99
C LEU A 89 -19.51 -4.01 -5.90
N LEU A 90 -18.50 -3.20 -6.18
CA LEU A 90 -17.26 -3.62 -6.82
C LEU A 90 -16.25 -4.01 -5.75
N VAL A 91 -15.59 -5.16 -5.91
CA VAL A 91 -14.61 -5.69 -4.96
C VAL A 91 -13.33 -6.06 -5.71
N LEU A 92 -12.18 -5.61 -5.22
CA LEU A 92 -10.88 -5.92 -5.80
C LEU A 92 -10.35 -7.27 -5.31
N GLU A 93 -9.76 -8.07 -6.20
CA GLU A 93 -8.99 -9.27 -5.86
C GLU A 93 -7.51 -9.03 -6.15
N LYS A 94 -6.71 -8.84 -5.09
CA LYS A 94 -5.36 -8.25 -5.14
C LYS A 94 -4.43 -8.90 -6.17
N ASN A 95 -4.16 -10.19 -5.99
CA ASN A 95 -3.18 -10.92 -6.78
C ASN A 95 -3.78 -11.54 -8.06
N GLN A 96 -5.10 -11.39 -8.25
CA GLN A 96 -5.78 -11.86 -9.46
C GLN A 96 -5.98 -10.74 -10.48
N GLY A 97 -5.72 -9.48 -10.11
CA GLY A 97 -5.95 -8.35 -11.02
C GLY A 97 -7.41 -8.10 -11.35
N LYS A 98 -8.35 -8.67 -10.58
CA LYS A 98 -9.77 -8.71 -10.92
C LYS A 98 -10.60 -7.72 -10.14
N VAL A 99 -11.49 -7.03 -10.84
CA VAL A 99 -12.62 -6.33 -10.22
C VAL A 99 -13.84 -7.24 -10.30
N ARG A 100 -14.34 -7.67 -9.14
CA ARG A 100 -15.52 -8.51 -8.99
C ARG A 100 -16.76 -7.65 -8.78
N LEU A 101 -17.88 -8.10 -9.32
CA LEU A 101 -19.18 -7.47 -9.14
C LEU A 101 -20.04 -8.31 -8.20
N VAL A 102 -20.59 -7.66 -7.17
CA VAL A 102 -21.67 -8.19 -6.35
C VAL A 102 -22.92 -7.38 -6.66
N ARG A 103 -23.93 -8.06 -7.20
CA ARG A 103 -25.22 -7.48 -7.61
C ARG A 103 -26.33 -8.24 -6.91
N GLU A 104 -27.23 -7.50 -6.25
CA GLU A 104 -28.34 -8.09 -5.48
C GLU A 104 -27.87 -9.13 -4.44
N GLY A 105 -26.70 -8.89 -3.82
CA GLY A 105 -26.10 -9.81 -2.84
C GLY A 105 -25.46 -11.07 -3.45
N ILE A 106 -25.33 -11.14 -4.78
CA ILE A 106 -24.76 -12.30 -5.49
C ILE A 106 -23.46 -11.90 -6.17
N LEU A 107 -22.37 -12.61 -5.84
CA LEU A 107 -21.11 -12.53 -6.57
C LEU A 107 -21.30 -13.05 -8.00
N GLN A 108 -21.07 -12.19 -8.97
CA GLN A 108 -21.19 -12.57 -10.37
C GLN A 108 -20.06 -13.53 -10.78
N PRO A 109 -20.34 -14.50 -11.67
CA PRO A 109 -19.36 -15.51 -12.08
C PRO A 109 -18.12 -14.90 -12.71
N GLU A 110 -18.31 -13.94 -13.62
CA GLU A 110 -17.23 -13.29 -14.36
C GLU A 110 -16.82 -11.97 -13.68
N PRO A 111 -15.53 -11.62 -13.70
CA PRO A 111 -15.08 -10.29 -13.30
C PRO A 111 -15.53 -9.23 -14.32
N VAL A 112 -15.67 -7.98 -13.88
CA VAL A 112 -16.00 -6.84 -14.74
C VAL A 112 -14.77 -6.18 -15.36
N LEU A 113 -13.59 -6.54 -14.85
CA LEU A 113 -12.28 -6.15 -15.34
C LEU A 113 -11.23 -7.16 -14.86
N ASP A 114 -10.23 -7.40 -15.70
CA ASP A 114 -9.04 -8.19 -15.40
C ASP A 114 -7.81 -7.43 -15.93
N VAL A 115 -6.83 -7.15 -15.08
CA VAL A 115 -5.61 -6.37 -15.39
C VAL A 115 -4.37 -7.05 -14.86
N GLU A 116 -3.26 -6.93 -15.58
CA GLU A 116 -2.00 -7.58 -15.21
C GLU A 116 -1.31 -6.85 -14.03
N VAL A 117 -1.15 -7.54 -12.90
CA VAL A 117 -0.62 -6.94 -11.67
C VAL A 117 0.59 -7.67 -11.09
N GLY A 118 1.47 -6.92 -10.44
CA GLY A 118 2.50 -7.50 -9.58
C GLY A 118 1.85 -8.22 -8.40
N THR A 119 2.34 -9.40 -8.02
CA THR A 119 1.72 -10.22 -6.96
C THR A 119 2.60 -10.44 -5.73
N ASN A 120 3.81 -9.84 -5.75
CA ASN A 120 4.76 -9.97 -4.66
C ASN A 120 4.40 -9.03 -3.51
N ASN A 121 4.45 -9.56 -2.28
CA ASN A 121 4.27 -8.79 -1.04
C ASN A 121 3.02 -7.90 -1.07
N GLU A 122 3.18 -6.58 -1.10
CA GLU A 122 2.07 -5.62 -1.06
C GLU A 122 1.60 -5.17 -2.45
N SER A 123 2.30 -5.54 -3.53
CA SER A 123 1.88 -5.23 -4.90
C SER A 123 0.58 -5.93 -5.28
N GLY A 124 -0.22 -5.32 -6.14
CA GLY A 124 -1.44 -5.94 -6.68
C GLY A 124 -2.45 -4.90 -7.14
N LEU A 125 -3.71 -5.31 -7.21
CA LEU A 125 -4.87 -4.43 -7.34
C LEU A 125 -5.31 -3.93 -5.94
N LEU A 126 -5.07 -2.64 -5.67
CA LEU A 126 -5.00 -2.14 -4.28
C LEU A 126 -6.12 -1.15 -3.94
N GLY A 127 -6.32 -0.13 -4.77
CA GLY A 127 -7.24 0.97 -4.49
C GLY A 127 -8.44 1.02 -5.44
N ILE A 128 -9.64 1.27 -4.91
CA ILE A 128 -10.84 1.61 -5.72
C ILE A 128 -11.61 2.81 -5.17
N ALA A 129 -11.94 3.76 -6.05
CA ALA A 129 -12.86 4.86 -5.75
C ALA A 129 -13.84 5.09 -6.89
N VAL A 130 -15.04 5.59 -6.57
CA VAL A 130 -16.11 5.84 -7.54
C VAL A 130 -16.56 7.30 -7.45
N VAL A 131 -16.63 7.98 -8.60
CA VAL A 131 -17.19 9.32 -8.76
C VAL A 131 -18.16 9.29 -9.93
N ASP A 132 -19.46 9.42 -9.63
CA ASP A 132 -20.53 9.19 -10.61
C ASP A 132 -20.38 7.81 -11.30
N SER A 133 -20.20 7.80 -12.63
CA SER A 133 -19.94 6.58 -13.42
C SER A 133 -18.45 6.33 -13.68
N SER A 134 -17.56 7.11 -13.07
CA SER A 134 -16.11 6.94 -13.19
C SER A 134 -15.57 6.09 -12.05
N VAL A 135 -14.78 5.06 -12.38
CA VAL A 135 -14.11 4.20 -11.41
C VAL A 135 -12.61 4.41 -11.52
N TYR A 136 -11.99 4.75 -10.40
CA TYR A 136 -10.56 4.94 -10.28
C TYR A 136 -9.96 3.71 -9.64
N LEU A 137 -8.95 3.13 -10.28
CA LEU A 137 -8.23 1.97 -9.78
C LEU A 137 -6.77 2.34 -9.59
N TYR A 138 -6.23 2.02 -8.41
CA TYR A 138 -4.81 2.10 -8.12
C TYR A 138 -4.22 0.69 -8.00
N PHE A 139 -3.18 0.41 -8.78
CA PHE A 139 -2.55 -0.90 -8.77
C PHE A 139 -1.09 -0.87 -9.19
N THR A 140 -0.34 -1.86 -8.71
CA THR A 140 1.03 -2.10 -9.14
C THR A 140 1.03 -2.85 -10.46
N GLU A 141 1.17 -2.13 -11.57
CA GLU A 141 1.08 -2.67 -12.93
C GLU A 141 2.34 -3.45 -13.31
N SER A 142 2.14 -4.52 -14.08
CA SER A 142 3.21 -5.44 -14.50
C SER A 142 3.01 -5.90 -15.93
N GLU A 143 4.08 -6.41 -16.55
CA GLU A 143 4.03 -6.89 -17.95
C GLU A 143 3.08 -8.11 -18.15
N LYS A 144 2.83 -8.83 -17.06
CA LYS A 144 1.91 -9.97 -16.92
C LYS A 144 1.75 -10.24 -15.42
N ASP A 145 0.71 -10.94 -15.02
CA ASP A 145 0.45 -11.30 -13.63
C ASP A 145 1.67 -11.96 -12.96
N GLY A 146 2.08 -11.38 -11.84
CA GLY A 146 3.28 -11.78 -11.09
C GLY A 146 4.61 -11.54 -11.80
N GLY A 147 4.59 -10.84 -12.93
CA GLY A 147 5.74 -10.44 -13.72
C GLY A 147 6.47 -9.24 -13.15
N GLN A 148 7.36 -8.66 -13.97
CA GLN A 148 8.11 -7.47 -13.58
C GLN A 148 7.18 -6.26 -13.54
N THR A 149 7.19 -5.57 -12.40
CA THR A 149 6.41 -4.36 -12.17
C THR A 149 7.14 -3.15 -12.76
N PHE A 150 6.39 -2.20 -13.29
CA PHE A 150 6.97 -0.99 -13.90
C PHE A 150 6.38 0.33 -13.41
N ALA A 151 5.22 0.30 -12.73
CA ALA A 151 4.62 1.47 -12.12
C ALA A 151 3.58 1.10 -11.07
N ASN A 152 3.34 2.03 -10.13
CA ASN A 152 2.09 2.10 -9.39
C ASN A 152 1.19 3.11 -10.10
N ASN A 153 0.19 2.62 -10.82
CA ASN A 153 -0.63 3.43 -11.72
C ASN A 153 -2.03 3.67 -11.16
N VAL A 154 -2.57 4.84 -11.47
CA VAL A 154 -3.98 5.16 -11.28
C VAL A 154 -4.63 5.29 -12.65
N TYR A 155 -5.63 4.45 -12.91
CA TYR A 155 -6.45 4.51 -14.10
C TYR A 155 -7.87 4.94 -13.75
N ARG A 156 -8.47 5.75 -14.62
CA ARG A 156 -9.91 6.03 -14.62
C ARG A 156 -10.59 5.19 -15.70
N TYR A 157 -11.63 4.46 -15.32
CA TYR A 157 -12.51 3.69 -16.19
C TYR A 157 -13.91 4.29 -16.20
N THR A 158 -14.66 3.98 -17.26
CA THR A 158 -16.10 4.27 -17.34
C THR A 158 -16.88 2.99 -17.05
N TRP A 159 -17.81 3.06 -16.11
CA TRP A 159 -18.79 2.00 -15.85
C TRP A 159 -19.96 2.09 -16.84
N ASP A 160 -20.31 0.96 -17.47
CA ASP A 160 -21.42 0.85 -18.44
C ASP A 160 -22.56 -0.07 -17.98
N ASP A 161 -22.66 -0.29 -16.66
CA ASP A 161 -23.55 -1.26 -15.99
C ASP A 161 -23.11 -2.72 -16.03
N ASN A 162 -22.11 -3.12 -16.82
CA ASN A 162 -21.64 -4.50 -16.84
C ASN A 162 -20.12 -4.63 -16.79
N THR A 163 -19.37 -3.72 -17.40
CA THR A 163 -17.91 -3.78 -17.46
C THR A 163 -17.27 -2.43 -17.18
N LEU A 164 -15.99 -2.45 -16.81
CA LEU A 164 -15.15 -1.26 -16.75
C LEU A 164 -14.44 -1.07 -18.08
N ASN A 165 -14.77 0.00 -18.80
CA ASN A 165 -14.25 0.27 -20.14
C ASN A 165 -13.48 1.59 -20.18
N ASN A 166 -12.89 1.88 -21.35
CA ASN A 166 -12.21 3.15 -21.64
C ASN A 166 -11.14 3.54 -20.60
N PRO A 167 -10.10 2.70 -20.39
CA PRO A 167 -9.03 3.02 -19.45
C PRO A 167 -8.32 4.31 -19.85
N ILE A 168 -8.19 5.23 -18.90
CA ILE A 168 -7.40 6.45 -19.03
C ILE A 168 -6.39 6.46 -17.88
N LEU A 169 -5.11 6.38 -18.20
CA LEU A 169 -4.03 6.55 -17.23
C LEU A 169 -4.02 8.02 -16.77
N VAL A 170 -4.23 8.24 -15.48
CA VAL A 170 -4.31 9.60 -14.89
C VAL A 170 -3.12 9.91 -13.99
N ASN A 171 -2.50 8.90 -13.37
CA ASN A 171 -1.24 9.06 -12.65
C ASN A 171 -0.35 7.83 -12.75
N THR A 172 0.97 8.06 -12.70
CA THR A 172 2.02 7.06 -12.57
C THR A 172 2.95 7.46 -11.44
N LEU A 173 3.11 6.56 -10.45
CA LEU A 173 3.91 6.75 -9.24
C LEU A 173 5.04 5.71 -9.17
N SER A 174 5.93 5.86 -8.19
CA SER A 174 7.08 4.97 -7.98
C SER A 174 6.68 3.51 -7.82
N SER A 175 7.47 2.58 -8.36
CA SER A 175 7.31 1.13 -8.15
C SER A 175 8.66 0.45 -7.98
N GLU A 176 9.57 1.10 -7.26
CA GLU A 176 10.92 0.59 -7.01
C GLU A 176 10.95 -0.53 -5.97
N SER A 177 9.83 -0.79 -5.29
CA SER A 177 9.69 -1.79 -4.24
C SER A 177 8.35 -2.50 -4.31
N SER A 178 8.34 -3.78 -3.93
CA SER A 178 7.09 -4.55 -3.71
C SER A 178 6.50 -4.36 -2.31
N TRP A 179 7.14 -3.53 -1.48
CA TRP A 179 6.74 -3.16 -0.13
C TRP A 179 6.43 -1.68 -0.05
N HIS A 180 5.51 -1.34 0.85
CA HIS A 180 5.00 -0.01 1.11
C HIS A 180 4.38 0.63 -0.14
N ASN A 181 3.55 -0.16 -0.83
CA ASN A 181 2.80 0.30 -2.00
C ASN A 181 1.57 1.12 -1.61
N GLY A 182 1.16 1.07 -0.34
CA GLY A 182 -0.01 1.74 0.17
C GLY A 182 -1.27 1.31 -0.57
N GLY A 183 -1.98 2.28 -1.15
CA GLY A 183 -3.14 2.03 -2.00
C GLY A 183 -4.49 2.41 -1.39
N GLY A 184 -4.48 3.11 -0.25
CA GLY A 184 -5.64 3.91 0.15
C GLY A 184 -6.00 4.91 -0.96
N ILE A 185 -7.27 4.96 -1.33
CA ILE A 185 -7.81 5.92 -2.29
C ILE A 185 -9.11 6.48 -1.72
N THR A 186 -9.32 7.79 -1.89
CA THR A 186 -10.52 8.44 -1.38
C THR A 186 -11.00 9.55 -2.29
N VAL A 187 -12.24 9.98 -2.09
CA VAL A 187 -12.89 11.06 -2.83
C VAL A 187 -13.38 12.11 -1.84
N ASN A 188 -12.99 13.36 -2.06
CA ASN A 188 -13.50 14.45 -1.24
C ASN A 188 -14.92 14.89 -1.65
N LYS A 189 -15.48 15.86 -0.92
CA LYS A 189 -16.84 16.36 -1.15
C LYS A 189 -17.02 17.05 -2.51
N GLU A 190 -15.94 17.48 -3.14
CA GLU A 190 -15.93 18.10 -4.45
C GLU A 190 -15.68 17.09 -5.60
N GLY A 191 -15.59 15.79 -5.31
CA GLY A 191 -15.33 14.76 -6.31
C GLY A 191 -13.86 14.63 -6.71
N ILE A 192 -12.93 15.24 -5.96
CA ILE A 192 -11.50 15.12 -6.18
C ILE A 192 -10.99 13.83 -5.55
N VAL A 193 -10.25 13.05 -6.35
CA VAL A 193 -9.69 11.77 -5.94
C VAL A 193 -8.26 11.95 -5.42
N TYR A 194 -7.93 11.24 -4.35
CA TYR A 194 -6.60 11.21 -3.74
C TYR A 194 -6.13 9.77 -3.55
N VAL A 195 -4.84 9.52 -3.76
CA VAL A 195 -4.20 8.22 -3.56
C VAL A 195 -3.00 8.38 -2.65
N VAL A 196 -2.81 7.44 -1.72
CA VAL A 196 -1.60 7.33 -0.90
C VAL A 196 -0.68 6.24 -1.43
N ILE A 197 0.61 6.57 -1.54
CA ILE A 197 1.70 5.63 -1.78
C ILE A 197 2.72 5.76 -0.64
N GLY A 198 3.18 4.63 -0.11
CA GLY A 198 4.19 4.59 0.92
C GLY A 198 5.60 4.94 0.40
N ASP A 199 6.58 4.89 1.28
CA ASP A 199 7.97 5.29 1.05
C ASP A 199 8.78 4.35 0.14
N GLN A 200 8.16 3.25 -0.31
CA GLN A 200 8.79 2.20 -1.12
C GLN A 200 10.06 1.62 -0.46
N MET A 201 10.09 1.58 0.88
CA MET A 201 11.19 1.07 1.70
C MET A 201 12.52 1.81 1.46
N GLY A 202 12.49 3.15 1.47
CA GLY A 202 13.71 3.95 1.48
C GLY A 202 14.69 3.51 2.58
N GLY A 203 16.00 3.54 2.31
CA GLY A 203 17.04 3.24 3.31
C GLY A 203 17.70 1.85 3.23
N GLY A 204 17.53 1.12 2.12
CA GLY A 204 18.51 0.13 1.69
C GLY A 204 18.35 -1.30 2.20
N ARG A 205 17.12 -1.84 2.24
CA ARG A 205 16.98 -3.31 2.28
C ARG A 205 17.31 -3.92 0.91
N PRO A 206 17.82 -5.16 0.84
CA PRO A 206 17.94 -5.87 -0.44
C PRO A 206 16.57 -5.91 -1.14
N ASP A 207 16.54 -5.64 -2.45
CA ASP A 207 15.33 -5.61 -3.30
C ASP A 207 14.37 -4.43 -3.04
N THR A 208 14.87 -3.32 -2.47
CA THR A 208 14.11 -2.08 -2.22
C THR A 208 14.86 -0.85 -2.72
N LYS A 209 14.21 0.32 -2.64
CA LYS A 209 14.83 1.62 -2.92
C LYS A 209 16.04 1.85 -2.00
N ASN A 210 17.18 2.20 -2.58
CA ASN A 210 18.44 2.29 -1.83
C ASN A 210 18.54 3.52 -0.91
N GLU A 211 17.84 4.62 -1.22
CA GLU A 211 18.04 5.91 -0.56
C GLU A 211 16.71 6.57 -0.19
N PHE A 212 16.67 7.28 0.93
CA PHE A 212 15.56 8.18 1.25
C PHE A 212 15.60 9.39 0.32
N THR A 213 14.43 10.00 0.08
CA THR A 213 14.29 11.18 -0.77
C THR A 213 13.85 12.41 0.01
N ILE A 214 13.84 13.58 -0.64
CA ILE A 214 13.37 14.82 0.00
C ILE A 214 11.89 14.73 0.42
N LEU A 215 11.07 13.93 -0.27
CA LEU A 215 9.68 13.64 0.10
C LEU A 215 9.57 12.82 1.39
N GLN A 216 10.65 12.15 1.81
CA GLN A 216 10.75 11.31 2.99
C GLN A 216 11.60 11.99 4.07
N ASN A 217 11.58 13.33 4.08
CA ASN A 217 12.26 14.18 5.07
C ASN A 217 13.79 13.99 5.13
N TYR A 218 14.41 13.61 4.02
CA TYR A 218 15.87 13.60 3.89
C TYR A 218 16.37 14.92 3.30
N GLU A 219 17.50 15.44 3.79
CA GLU A 219 18.02 16.77 3.37
C GLU A 219 18.41 16.84 1.88
N LYS A 220 18.63 15.68 1.25
CA LYS A 220 19.10 15.54 -0.13
C LYS A 220 18.37 14.38 -0.79
N GLY A 221 18.34 14.36 -2.11
CA GLY A 221 17.73 13.28 -2.89
C GLY A 221 16.80 13.85 -3.96
N GLU A 222 16.47 13.02 -4.93
CA GLU A 222 15.55 13.39 -6.01
C GLU A 222 14.10 13.14 -5.58
N ILE A 223 13.17 13.85 -6.22
CA ILE A 223 11.75 13.54 -6.10
C ILE A 223 11.46 12.26 -6.87
N ASP A 224 10.80 11.30 -6.24
CA ASP A 224 10.55 9.98 -6.83
C ASP A 224 9.09 9.55 -6.83
N ASP A 225 8.15 10.38 -6.37
CA ASP A 225 6.72 10.06 -6.24
C ASP A 225 6.41 8.93 -5.24
N SER A 226 7.17 8.81 -4.14
CA SER A 226 6.87 7.89 -3.04
C SER A 226 6.80 8.62 -1.69
N GLY A 227 6.10 8.01 -0.73
CA GLY A 227 5.85 8.58 0.60
C GLY A 227 4.97 9.81 0.58
N VAL A 228 3.92 9.78 -0.26
CA VAL A 228 3.07 10.94 -0.56
C VAL A 228 1.60 10.58 -0.65
N ILE A 229 0.75 11.57 -0.40
CA ILE A 229 -0.64 11.59 -0.86
C ILE A 229 -0.71 12.52 -2.05
N VAL A 230 -1.19 12.02 -3.19
CA VAL A 230 -1.27 12.78 -4.45
C VAL A 230 -2.71 13.10 -4.79
N ARG A 231 -2.95 14.28 -5.38
CA ARG A 231 -4.21 14.55 -6.05
C ARG A 231 -4.20 13.89 -7.43
N VAL A 232 -5.16 13.00 -7.66
CA VAL A 232 -5.27 12.25 -8.91
C VAL A 232 -5.76 13.15 -10.05
N GLY A 233 -5.11 13.08 -11.21
CA GLY A 233 -5.49 13.83 -12.41
C GLY A 233 -5.48 15.35 -12.23
N LEU A 234 -4.63 15.88 -11.34
CA LEU A 234 -4.54 17.34 -11.13
C LEU A 234 -4.23 18.10 -12.42
N ASP A 235 -3.30 17.57 -13.21
CA ASP A 235 -3.02 18.00 -14.56
C ASP A 235 -3.10 16.77 -15.46
N ASP A 236 -4.17 16.68 -16.25
CA ASP A 236 -4.42 15.56 -17.18
C ASP A 236 -3.28 15.35 -18.20
N LYS A 237 -2.37 16.32 -18.38
CA LYS A 237 -1.18 16.20 -19.25
C LYS A 237 0.05 15.71 -18.51
N VAL A 238 0.09 15.85 -17.18
CA VAL A 238 1.23 15.48 -16.34
C VAL A 238 0.84 14.27 -15.48
N ILE A 239 1.02 13.10 -16.07
CA ILE A 239 0.73 11.81 -15.41
C ILE A 239 1.75 11.46 -14.31
N GLN A 240 2.99 11.93 -14.43
CA GLN A 240 4.05 11.71 -13.44
C GLN A 240 4.37 13.02 -12.73
N PRO A 241 3.96 13.20 -11.46
CA PRO A 241 4.17 14.45 -10.73
C PRO A 241 5.64 14.88 -10.67
N LYS A 242 6.60 13.95 -10.47
CA LYS A 242 8.04 14.28 -10.46
C LYS A 242 8.57 14.93 -11.74
N LEU A 243 7.87 14.76 -12.87
CA LEU A 243 8.24 15.33 -14.16
C LEU A 243 7.55 16.68 -14.44
N ALA A 244 6.68 17.14 -13.54
CA ALA A 244 6.07 18.45 -13.64
C ALA A 244 7.11 19.57 -13.56
N GLN A 245 6.76 20.77 -14.04
CA GLN A 245 7.58 21.97 -13.83
C GLN A 245 7.68 22.34 -12.35
N ASP A 246 6.61 22.09 -11.59
CA ASP A 246 6.54 22.25 -10.14
C ASP A 246 5.96 20.99 -9.50
N PRO A 247 6.78 19.94 -9.25
CA PRO A 247 6.31 18.67 -8.71
C PRO A 247 5.61 18.80 -7.35
N LEU A 248 6.10 19.70 -6.50
CA LEU A 248 5.58 19.88 -5.13
C LEU A 248 4.11 20.32 -5.12
N SER A 249 3.65 21.00 -6.18
CA SER A 249 2.25 21.40 -6.32
C SER A 249 1.26 20.23 -6.45
N HIS A 250 1.73 19.05 -6.86
CA HIS A 250 0.91 17.86 -7.07
C HIS A 250 0.70 17.00 -5.81
N TYR A 251 1.57 17.13 -4.81
CA TYR A 251 1.43 16.40 -3.55
C TYR A 251 0.54 17.17 -2.58
N TYR A 252 -0.46 16.47 -2.07
CA TYR A 252 -1.33 16.92 -1.00
C TYR A 252 -0.65 16.73 0.36
N ALA A 253 0.07 15.63 0.53
CA ALA A 253 0.89 15.36 1.71
C ALA A 253 2.20 14.64 1.34
N ILE A 254 3.20 14.74 2.22
CA ILE A 254 4.51 14.08 2.10
C ILE A 254 4.91 13.40 3.42
N GLY A 255 6.05 12.72 3.42
CA GLY A 255 6.61 12.10 4.61
C GLY A 255 5.77 10.95 5.13
N ILE A 256 5.11 10.21 4.24
CA ILE A 256 4.29 9.04 4.58
C ILE A 256 5.15 7.78 4.48
N ARG A 257 5.13 6.92 5.51
CA ARG A 257 5.84 5.63 5.51
C ARG A 257 5.07 4.54 4.76
N ASN A 258 3.94 4.11 5.28
CA ASN A 258 3.14 3.03 4.71
C ASN A 258 1.69 3.15 5.17
N SER A 259 0.78 3.50 4.27
CA SER A 259 -0.62 3.77 4.63
C SER A 259 -1.55 2.97 3.73
N PHE A 260 -2.45 2.19 4.35
CA PHE A 260 -3.50 1.44 3.66
C PHE A 260 -4.88 2.07 3.82
N GLY A 261 -5.03 3.03 4.75
CA GLY A 261 -6.29 3.68 5.07
C GLY A 261 -6.24 5.15 4.74
N LEU A 262 -7.16 5.61 3.89
CA LEU A 262 -7.32 7.01 3.53
C LEU A 262 -8.82 7.29 3.38
N SER A 263 -9.35 8.27 4.10
CA SER A 263 -10.78 8.57 4.07
C SER A 263 -11.05 10.06 4.24
N ILE A 264 -12.23 10.48 3.79
CA ILE A 264 -12.75 11.82 4.00
C ILE A 264 -13.89 11.72 5.00
N ASP A 265 -13.81 12.48 6.09
CA ASP A 265 -14.92 12.61 7.02
C ASP A 265 -16.10 13.31 6.31
N PRO A 266 -17.27 12.64 6.17
CA PRO A 266 -18.41 13.22 5.48
C PRO A 266 -19.01 14.43 6.21
N ILE A 267 -18.77 14.57 7.53
CA ILE A 267 -19.29 15.69 8.32
C ILE A 267 -18.38 16.90 8.14
N THR A 268 -17.09 16.79 8.50
CA THR A 268 -16.17 17.93 8.46
C THR A 268 -15.58 18.19 7.07
N GLY A 269 -15.42 17.16 6.25
CA GLY A 269 -14.66 17.22 4.98
C GLY A 269 -13.16 17.04 5.18
N ASN A 270 -12.70 16.78 6.40
CA ASN A 270 -11.30 16.53 6.69
C ASN A 270 -10.84 15.19 6.11
N MET A 271 -9.60 15.16 5.61
CA MET A 271 -8.93 13.92 5.25
C MET A 271 -8.26 13.31 6.47
N TRP A 272 -8.41 12.00 6.60
CA TRP A 272 -7.78 11.19 7.62
C TRP A 272 -7.04 10.04 6.97
N ASP A 273 -5.86 9.71 7.49
CA ASP A 273 -5.13 8.52 7.08
C ASP A 273 -4.67 7.70 8.29
N THR A 274 -4.43 6.41 8.03
CA THR A 274 -3.83 5.51 9.01
C THR A 274 -2.48 5.05 8.50
N GLU A 275 -1.43 5.24 9.29
CA GLU A 275 -0.07 4.97 8.86
C GLU A 275 0.57 3.88 9.73
N ASN A 276 1.17 2.87 9.10
CA ASN A 276 1.90 1.83 9.80
C ASN A 276 3.29 2.31 10.17
N GLY A 277 3.60 2.22 11.46
CA GLY A 277 4.94 2.44 11.98
C GLY A 277 5.90 1.29 11.64
N PRO A 278 7.20 1.41 11.94
CA PRO A 278 8.17 0.35 11.70
C PRO A 278 7.94 -0.83 12.64
N GLU A 279 8.41 -0.76 13.89
CA GLU A 279 8.16 -1.80 14.90
C GLU A 279 7.05 -1.41 15.90
N ASN A 280 6.77 -0.12 16.03
CA ASN A 280 5.76 0.45 16.94
C ASN A 280 5.23 1.76 16.33
N PHE A 281 4.20 2.32 16.97
CA PHE A 281 3.61 3.62 16.65
C PHE A 281 2.96 3.65 15.26
N ASP A 282 2.00 2.75 15.05
CA ASP A 282 0.98 3.01 14.03
C ASP A 282 0.21 4.29 14.42
N GLU A 283 -0.19 5.07 13.42
CA GLU A 283 -0.75 6.40 13.58
C GLU A 283 -2.15 6.51 12.97
N ILE A 284 -2.95 7.41 13.55
CA ILE A 284 -4.11 8.02 12.91
C ILE A 284 -3.78 9.50 12.76
N ASN A 285 -3.91 10.02 11.55
CA ASN A 285 -3.46 11.35 11.19
C ASN A 285 -4.61 12.18 10.62
N LEU A 286 -4.74 13.42 11.09
CA LEU A 286 -5.53 14.45 10.41
C LEU A 286 -4.65 15.07 9.31
N VAL A 287 -5.10 15.01 8.06
CA VAL A 287 -4.30 15.37 6.89
C VAL A 287 -4.78 16.70 6.28
N PRO A 288 -4.33 17.87 6.79
CA PRO A 288 -4.57 19.13 6.13
C PRO A 288 -3.83 19.22 4.79
N PRO A 289 -4.18 20.17 3.90
CA PRO A 289 -3.39 20.44 2.71
C PRO A 289 -1.95 20.76 3.10
N LYS A 290 -0.99 20.18 2.37
CA LYS A 290 0.45 20.31 2.64
C LYS A 290 0.88 19.71 3.98
N PHE A 291 0.19 18.66 4.42
CA PHE A 291 0.63 17.86 5.57
C PHE A 291 1.97 17.17 5.32
N ASN A 292 2.80 17.10 6.36
CA ASN A 292 4.00 16.29 6.41
C ASN A 292 3.90 15.35 7.61
N SER A 293 3.83 14.03 7.38
CA SER A 293 3.77 13.04 8.48
C SER A 293 5.11 12.93 9.23
N GLY A 294 6.20 13.42 8.64
CA GLY A 294 7.51 13.51 9.30
C GLY A 294 8.39 12.28 9.11
N TRP A 295 7.89 11.19 8.51
CA TRP A 295 8.72 10.06 8.10
C TRP A 295 9.77 10.50 7.07
N ALA A 296 11.04 10.13 7.17
CA ALA A 296 11.63 9.11 8.04
C ALA A 296 12.37 9.65 9.27
N VAL A 297 12.14 10.91 9.65
CA VAL A 297 12.83 11.55 10.78
C VAL A 297 12.09 11.31 12.10
N VAL A 298 10.76 11.34 12.05
CA VAL A 298 9.87 11.10 13.20
C VAL A 298 8.79 10.08 12.83
N MET A 299 8.28 9.40 13.86
CA MET A 299 7.16 8.46 13.81
C MET A 299 6.61 8.33 15.23
N GLY A 300 5.30 8.42 15.39
CA GLY A 300 4.60 8.47 16.66
C GLY A 300 4.83 9.78 17.42
N PRO A 301 4.57 9.77 18.74
CA PRO A 301 4.79 10.95 19.58
C PRO A 301 6.24 11.44 19.52
N ALA A 302 6.43 12.71 19.15
CA ALA A 302 7.74 13.32 18.99
C ALA A 302 7.95 14.48 19.96
N THR A 303 9.21 14.70 20.37
CA THR A 303 9.63 15.90 21.11
C THR A 303 9.93 17.05 20.16
N GLU A 304 9.90 18.30 20.65
CA GLU A 304 10.30 19.47 19.87
C GLU A 304 11.72 19.34 19.26
N GLU A 305 12.65 18.67 19.96
CA GLU A 305 13.99 18.42 19.42
C GLU A 305 13.95 17.47 18.23
N GLN A 306 13.11 16.43 18.27
CA GLN A 306 12.96 15.48 17.16
C GLN A 306 12.28 16.14 15.96
N THR A 307 11.18 16.86 16.19
CA THR A 307 10.45 17.54 15.11
C THR A 307 11.28 18.67 14.48
N SER A 308 12.17 19.32 15.24
CA SER A 308 13.12 20.32 14.69
C SER A 308 14.10 19.75 13.66
N LYS A 309 14.24 18.42 13.57
CA LYS A 309 15.10 17.74 12.60
C LYS A 309 14.37 17.43 11.29
N VAL A 310 13.04 17.60 11.24
CA VAL A 310 12.26 17.47 10.00
C VAL A 310 12.62 18.66 9.11
N PRO A 311 13.26 18.45 7.94
CA PRO A 311 13.69 19.55 7.10
C PRO A 311 12.48 20.25 6.45
N PRO A 312 12.51 21.58 6.29
CA PRO A 312 11.46 22.27 5.56
C PRO A 312 11.51 21.89 4.07
N LEU A 313 10.35 21.62 3.48
CA LEU A 313 10.19 21.43 2.04
C LEU A 313 8.98 22.23 1.56
N GLY A 314 9.20 23.25 0.73
CA GLY A 314 8.11 24.09 0.21
C GLY A 314 7.24 24.69 1.33
N ASP A 315 5.94 24.49 1.22
CA ASP A 315 4.91 24.88 2.18
C ASP A 315 4.41 23.71 3.05
N PHE A 316 5.07 22.54 2.99
CA PHE A 316 4.69 21.37 3.77
C PHE A 316 4.98 21.56 5.27
N GLN A 317 4.02 21.19 6.12
CA GLN A 317 4.07 21.40 7.56
C GLN A 317 3.86 20.09 8.31
N TYR A 318 4.76 19.82 9.26
CA TYR A 318 4.61 18.71 10.19
C TYR A 318 3.42 18.92 11.12
N SER A 319 2.66 17.86 11.36
CA SER A 319 1.67 17.80 12.44
C SER A 319 1.80 16.47 13.17
N ASP A 320 1.64 16.50 14.49
CA ASP A 320 1.65 15.29 15.31
C ASP A 320 0.47 14.36 14.96
N PRO A 321 0.63 13.04 15.15
CA PRO A 321 -0.47 12.10 15.01
C PRO A 321 -1.53 12.30 16.09
N GLU A 322 -2.78 12.03 15.71
CA GLU A 322 -3.95 12.11 16.59
C GLU A 322 -4.16 10.82 17.40
N PHE A 323 -3.50 9.72 16.95
CA PHE A 323 -3.47 8.33 17.44
C PHE A 323 -4.80 7.65 17.77
#